data_AF-A0AAW2U442-F1
#
_entry.id   AF-A0AAW2U442-F1
#
_cell.length_a   1.000
_cell.length_b   1.000
_cell.length_c   1.000
_cell.angle_alpha   90.00
_cell.angle_beta   90.00
_cell.angle_gamma   90.00
#
_symmetry.space_group_name_H-M   'P 1'
#
loop_
_entity.id
_entity.type
_entity.pdbx_description
1 polymer ?
#
loop_
_entity_poly.entity_id
_entity_poly.type
_entity_poly.pdbx_seq_one_letter_code
_entity_poly.pdbx_strand_id
1 'polypeptide(L)'
;MRVISLISSTLRVEQGSLTGESEAVSKTSKAVAEDVDIQGKKCMVFAGTTVVNGNCICLVTHTGMSTEIGKVHAQIHEAAQSNDDTPLKKKLNEFGETLTAIIGAICTLVWLINVKYFLSWEFIDGWPRNFKFSFEKCTYYFEIAVALAVAPIQEGLPAVINNLLGSWYTQDGC
;
A
#
# COMPACT_ATOMS: atom_id res chain seq x y z
N MET A 1 -25.10 16.13 13.50
CA MET A 1 -26.28 17.02 13.64
C MET A 1 -26.87 16.84 15.04
N ARG A 2 -27.30 17.89 15.72
CA ARG A 2 -27.92 17.84 17.06
C ARG A 2 -29.42 18.02 16.95
N VAL A 3 -30.21 17.17 17.59
CA VAL A 3 -31.67 17.27 17.58
C VAL A 3 -32.11 18.46 18.44
N ILE A 4 -32.87 19.41 17.87
CA ILE A 4 -33.41 20.56 18.60
C ILE A 4 -34.86 20.27 19.01
N SER A 5 -35.68 19.85 18.05
CA SER A 5 -37.11 19.63 18.27
C SER A 5 -37.57 18.35 17.57
N LEU A 6 -38.41 17.58 18.26
CA LEU A 6 -39.07 16.40 17.71
C LEU A 6 -40.46 16.83 17.25
N ILE A 7 -40.77 16.65 15.97
CA ILE A 7 -42.10 16.91 15.41
C ILE A 7 -43.00 15.70 15.68
N SER A 8 -42.43 14.50 15.65
CA SER A 8 -43.11 13.23 15.93
C SER A 8 -42.95 12.81 17.40
N SER A 9 -43.83 11.92 17.86
CA SER A 9 -43.79 11.36 19.23
C SER A 9 -42.53 10.53 19.50
N THR A 10 -41.98 9.87 18.47
CA THR A 10 -40.74 9.12 18.54
C THR A 10 -39.91 9.36 17.29
N LEU A 11 -38.58 9.31 17.44
CA LEU A 11 -37.62 9.39 16.34
C LEU A 11 -36.69 8.19 16.46
N ARG A 12 -36.65 7.35 15.42
CA ARG A 12 -35.78 6.17 15.35
C ARG A 12 -34.83 6.29 14.17
N VAL A 13 -33.55 6.06 14.43
CA VAL A 13 -32.48 6.18 13.44
C VAL A 13 -31.64 4.91 13.46
N GLU A 14 -31.40 4.35 12.29
CA GLU A 14 -30.50 3.21 12.07
C GLU A 14 -29.08 3.72 11.89
N GLN A 15 -28.16 3.22 12.73
CA GLN A 15 -26.78 3.67 12.80
C GLN A 15 -25.78 2.58 12.40
N GLY A 16 -26.24 1.49 11.76
CA GLY A 16 -25.41 0.34 11.39
C GLY A 16 -24.19 0.70 10.54
N SER A 17 -24.27 1.73 9.71
CA SER A 17 -23.13 2.22 8.93
C SER A 17 -21.97 2.78 9.76
N LEU A 18 -22.21 3.20 11.02
CA LEU A 18 -21.16 3.72 11.92
C LEU A 18 -20.87 2.76 13.09
N THR A 19 -21.88 2.04 13.58
CA THR A 19 -21.77 1.23 14.81
C THR A 19 -21.69 -0.27 14.52
N GLY A 20 -22.04 -0.71 13.30
CA GLY A 20 -22.16 -2.13 12.96
C GLY A 20 -23.42 -2.82 13.53
N GLU A 21 -24.23 -2.09 14.30
CA GLU A 21 -25.44 -2.61 14.95
C GLU A 21 -26.67 -2.34 14.07
N SER A 22 -27.44 -3.38 13.73
CA SER A 22 -28.64 -3.28 12.89
C SER A 22 -29.88 -2.78 13.64
N GLU A 23 -29.80 -2.56 14.95
CA GLU A 23 -30.95 -2.11 15.74
C GLU A 23 -31.17 -0.60 15.63
N ALA A 24 -32.41 -0.19 15.32
CA ALA A 24 -32.79 1.22 15.25
C ALA A 24 -32.86 1.85 16.66
N VAL A 25 -32.06 2.90 16.88
CA VAL A 25 -31.96 3.56 18.19
C VAL A 25 -32.90 4.77 18.27
N SER A 26 -33.61 4.90 19.38
CA SER A 26 -34.48 6.05 19.65
C SER A 26 -33.68 7.30 20.06
N LYS A 27 -33.99 8.43 19.44
CA LYS A 27 -33.31 9.72 19.61
C LYS A 27 -34.16 10.71 20.41
N THR A 28 -33.51 11.61 21.15
CA THR A 28 -34.16 12.60 22.04
C THR A 28 -33.52 13.98 21.91
N SER A 29 -34.22 15.07 22.24
CA SER A 29 -33.64 16.43 22.27
C SER A 29 -32.87 16.74 23.57
N LYS A 30 -33.01 15.90 24.60
CA LYS A 30 -32.33 16.10 25.89
C LYS A 30 -30.82 15.98 25.76
N ALA A 31 -30.08 16.84 26.46
CA ALA A 31 -28.63 16.74 26.52
C ALA A 31 -28.20 15.40 27.12
N VAL A 32 -27.15 14.83 26.53
CA VAL A 32 -26.48 13.62 27.02
C VAL A 32 -25.10 14.05 27.54
N ALA A 33 -24.53 13.29 28.47
CA ALA A 33 -23.16 13.51 28.94
C ALA A 33 -22.16 13.48 27.77
N GLU A 34 -21.06 14.23 27.91
CA GLU A 34 -20.09 14.43 26.84
C GLU A 34 -19.23 13.18 26.58
N ASP A 35 -18.99 12.38 27.62
CA ASP A 35 -18.16 11.16 27.62
C ASP A 35 -18.98 9.88 27.39
N VAL A 36 -19.88 9.94 26.41
CA VAL A 36 -20.68 8.77 26.03
C VAL A 36 -20.27 8.32 24.64
N ASP A 37 -20.16 7.00 24.49
CA ASP A 37 -19.87 6.37 23.21
C ASP A 37 -20.86 6.81 22.12
N ILE A 38 -20.47 6.68 20.85
CA ILE A 38 -21.26 7.09 19.68
C ILE A 38 -22.69 6.53 19.73
N GLN A 39 -22.86 5.32 20.24
CA GLN A 39 -24.16 4.66 20.39
C GLN A 39 -25.06 5.37 21.41
N GLY A 40 -24.48 5.86 22.51
CA GLY A 40 -25.22 6.51 23.59
C GLY A 40 -25.53 7.99 23.34
N LYS A 41 -24.98 8.61 22.28
CA LYS A 41 -25.30 9.99 21.85
C LYS A 41 -26.70 10.08 21.23
N LYS A 42 -27.74 9.87 22.06
CA LYS A 42 -29.16 9.91 21.66
C LYS A 42 -29.64 11.30 21.23
N CYS A 43 -28.89 12.35 21.55
CA CYS A 43 -29.18 13.72 21.13
C CYS A 43 -28.58 14.13 19.79
N MET A 44 -27.86 13.22 19.14
CA MET A 44 -27.17 13.47 17.89
C MET A 44 -27.62 12.50 16.80
N VAL A 45 -27.67 13.02 15.57
CA VAL A 45 -27.88 12.28 14.33
C VAL A 45 -26.59 12.42 13.50
N PHE A 46 -26.07 11.30 13.03
CA PHE A 46 -24.80 11.24 12.32
C PHE A 46 -25.03 11.32 10.80
N ALA A 47 -23.98 11.69 10.06
CA ALA A 47 -24.05 11.69 8.60
C ALA A 47 -23.98 10.24 8.09
N GLY A 48 -24.77 9.89 7.08
CA GLY A 48 -24.83 8.53 6.52
C GLY A 48 -25.78 7.57 7.25
N THR A 49 -26.47 8.01 8.30
CA THR A 49 -27.46 7.20 9.03
C THR A 49 -28.87 7.45 8.50
N THR A 50 -29.71 6.40 8.45
CA THR A 50 -31.07 6.47 7.89
C THR A 50 -32.12 6.64 8.99
N VAL A 51 -33.07 7.55 8.79
CA VAL A 51 -34.23 7.71 9.69
C VAL A 51 -35.25 6.63 9.35
N VAL A 52 -35.54 5.75 10.32
CA VAL A 52 -36.50 4.65 10.14
C VAL A 52 -37.93 5.13 10.44
N ASN A 53 -38.09 6.01 11.43
CA ASN A 53 -39.40 6.50 11.83
C ASN A 53 -39.28 7.89 12.49
N GLY A 54 -40.17 8.79 12.10
CA GLY A 54 -40.36 10.10 12.73
C GLY A 54 -39.70 11.26 12.00
N ASN A 55 -40.09 12.47 12.39
CA ASN A 55 -39.64 13.73 11.85
C ASN A 55 -39.06 14.61 12.97
N CYS A 56 -37.97 15.31 12.67
CA CYS A 56 -37.32 16.19 13.64
C CYS A 56 -36.61 17.36 12.95
N ILE A 57 -36.32 18.39 13.74
CA ILE A 57 -35.50 19.53 13.35
C ILE A 57 -34.15 19.37 14.04
N CYS A 58 -33.09 19.41 13.24
CA CYS A 58 -31.72 19.27 13.71
C CYS A 58 -30.86 20.48 13.35
N LEU A 59 -29.93 20.83 14.25
CA LEU A 59 -28.84 21.76 13.99
C LEU A 59 -27.67 21.00 13.38
N VAL A 60 -27.09 21.52 12.31
CA VAL A 60 -25.85 20.96 11.76
C VAL A 60 -24.69 21.39 12.67
N THR A 61 -24.02 20.42 13.30
CA THR A 61 -22.87 20.67 14.18
C THR A 61 -21.54 20.46 13.47
N HIS A 62 -21.46 19.50 12.56
CA HIS A 62 -20.25 19.13 11.83
C HIS A 62 -20.62 18.76 10.38
N THR A 63 -19.73 19.04 9.43
CA THR A 63 -19.88 18.72 8.00
C THR A 63 -18.57 18.17 7.45
N GLY A 64 -18.64 17.46 6.31
CA GLY A 64 -17.46 16.91 5.63
C GLY A 64 -16.60 16.01 6.51
N MET A 65 -15.29 16.23 6.48
CA MET A 65 -14.29 15.43 7.22
C MET A 65 -14.39 15.57 8.74
N SER A 66 -15.05 16.62 9.25
CA SER A 66 -15.26 16.80 10.69
C SER A 66 -16.40 15.95 11.27
N THR A 67 -17.14 15.23 10.43
CA THR A 67 -18.15 14.26 10.87
C THR A 67 -17.50 12.97 11.38
N GLU A 68 -18.22 12.17 12.16
CA GLU A 68 -17.66 10.89 12.65
C GLU A 68 -17.31 9.94 11.50
N ILE A 69 -18.15 9.84 10.46
CA ILE A 69 -17.84 9.08 9.25
C ILE A 69 -16.63 9.67 8.51
N GLY A 70 -16.51 11.00 8.47
CA GLY A 70 -15.35 11.70 7.91
C GLY A 70 -14.04 11.39 8.63
N LYS A 71 -14.07 11.27 9.96
CA LYS A 71 -12.90 10.85 10.75
C LYS A 71 -12.49 9.41 10.43
N VAL A 72 -13.46 8.50 10.28
CA VAL A 72 -13.18 7.12 9.86
C VAL A 72 -12.55 7.10 8.47
N HIS A 73 -13.09 7.87 7.51
CA HIS A 73 -12.49 8.01 6.19
C HIS A 73 -11.07 8.60 6.23
N ALA A 74 -10.81 9.59 7.09
CA ALA A 74 -9.48 10.16 7.28
C ALA A 74 -8.50 9.10 7.79
N GLN A 75 -8.90 8.32 8.80
CA GLN A 75 -8.08 7.25 9.36
C GLN A 75 -7.80 6.15 8.33
N ILE A 76 -8.79 5.77 7.52
CA ILE A 76 -8.59 4.80 6.43
C ILE A 76 -7.64 5.36 5.38
N HIS A 77 -7.78 6.64 5.01
CA HIS A 77 -6.91 7.27 4.03
C HIS A 77 -5.47 7.38 4.55
N GLU A 78 -5.30 7.77 5.81
CA GLU A 78 -4.00 7.81 6.48
C GLU A 78 -3.38 6.41 6.58
N ALA A 79 -4.16 5.39 6.95
CA ALA A 79 -3.70 4.00 6.96
C ALA A 79 -3.34 3.47 5.57
N ALA A 80 -4.02 3.93 4.51
CA ALA A 80 -3.68 3.60 3.14
C ALA A 80 -2.42 4.35 2.64
N GLN A 81 -2.14 5.54 3.19
CA GLN A 81 -0.94 6.32 2.87
C GLN A 81 0.29 5.89 3.67
N SER A 82 0.10 5.39 4.90
CA SER A 82 1.12 4.62 5.59
C SER A 82 1.33 3.35 4.78
N ASN A 83 2.26 3.44 3.82
CA ASN A 83 2.88 2.33 3.13
C ASN A 83 3.66 1.52 4.17
N ASP A 84 2.96 0.92 5.14
CA ASP A 84 3.43 -0.29 5.78
C ASP A 84 3.46 -1.28 4.62
N ASP A 85 4.64 -1.36 3.99
CA ASP A 85 4.89 -2.26 2.89
C ASP A 85 4.35 -3.62 3.32
N THR A 86 3.32 -4.09 2.60
CA THR A 86 2.72 -5.40 2.87
C THR A 86 3.86 -6.38 3.08
N PRO A 87 3.81 -7.27 4.08
CA PRO A 87 4.95 -8.14 4.42
C PRO A 87 5.53 -8.88 3.20
N LEU A 88 4.72 -9.13 2.18
CA LEU A 88 5.13 -9.63 0.86
C LEU A 88 6.00 -8.65 0.04
N LYS A 89 5.60 -7.38 -0.06
CA LYS A 89 6.34 -6.34 -0.79
C LYS A 89 7.70 -6.07 -0.15
N LYS A 90 7.78 -6.11 1.18
CA LYS A 90 9.05 -6.02 1.91
C LYS A 90 10.01 -7.16 1.53
N LYS A 91 9.51 -8.40 1.46
CA LYS A 91 10.29 -9.57 1.04
C LYS A 91 10.75 -9.49 -0.41
N LEU A 92 9.90 -8.98 -1.31
CA LEU A 92 10.27 -8.73 -2.70
C LEU A 92 11.33 -7.63 -2.83
N ASN A 93 11.26 -6.58 -2.02
CA ASN A 93 12.25 -5.51 -2.04
C ASN A 93 13.62 -6.00 -1.50
N GLU A 94 13.63 -6.77 -0.40
CA GLU A 94 14.84 -7.44 0.11
C GLU A 94 15.47 -8.36 -0.95
N PHE A 95 14.65 -9.11 -1.68
CA PHE A 95 15.12 -9.98 -2.77
C PHE A 95 15.69 -9.18 -3.95
N GLY A 96 14.99 -8.13 -4.39
CA GLY A 96 15.43 -7.27 -5.49
C GLY A 96 16.72 -6.51 -5.18
N GLU A 97 16.88 -6.03 -3.95
CA GLU A 97 18.10 -5.35 -3.49
C GLU A 97 19.29 -6.32 -3.45
N THR A 98 19.09 -7.53 -2.94
CA THR A 98 20.12 -8.58 -2.93
C THR A 98 20.56 -8.95 -4.34
N LEU A 99 19.61 -9.15 -5.26
CA LEU A 99 19.91 -9.48 -6.65
C LEU A 99 20.68 -8.34 -7.35
N THR A 100 20.25 -7.10 -7.14
CA THR A 100 20.90 -5.90 -7.70
C THR A 100 22.33 -5.75 -7.17
N ALA A 101 22.55 -5.98 -5.88
CA ALA A 101 23.87 -5.95 -5.27
C ALA A 101 24.82 -7.00 -5.86
N ILE A 102 24.34 -8.23 -6.07
CA ILE A 102 25.13 -9.32 -6.68
C ILE A 102 25.51 -8.99 -8.12
N ILE A 103 24.54 -8.56 -8.94
CA ILE A 103 24.79 -8.18 -10.34
C ILE A 103 25.76 -7.00 -10.41
N GLY A 104 25.57 -5.97 -9.58
CA GLY A 104 26.47 -4.81 -9.48
C GLY A 104 27.90 -5.21 -9.10
N ALA A 105 28.06 -6.16 -8.17
CA ALA A 105 29.36 -6.68 -7.77
C ALA A 105 30.07 -7.44 -8.91
N ILE A 106 29.35 -8.29 -9.65
CA ILE A 106 29.89 -9.02 -10.81
C ILE A 106 30.29 -8.04 -11.91
N CYS A 107 29.44 -7.06 -12.23
CA CYS A 107 29.75 -6.00 -13.20
C CYS A 107 31.03 -5.24 -12.82
N THR A 108 31.17 -4.87 -11.54
CA THR A 108 32.36 -4.17 -11.03
C THR A 108 33.61 -5.06 -11.09
N LEU A 109 33.49 -6.35 -10.75
CA LEU A 109 34.58 -7.32 -10.83
C LEU A 109 35.06 -7.55 -12.27
N VAL A 110 34.12 -7.76 -13.20
CA VAL A 110 34.43 -7.94 -14.63
C VAL A 110 35.10 -6.69 -15.18
N TRP A 111 34.63 -5.50 -14.78
CA TRP A 111 35.27 -4.23 -15.15
C TRP A 111 36.70 -4.14 -14.60
N LEU A 112 36.94 -4.43 -13.32
CA LEU A 112 38.29 -4.39 -12.71
C LEU A 112 39.27 -5.40 -13.35
N ILE A 113 38.81 -6.61 -13.65
CA ILE A 113 39.63 -7.64 -14.31
C ILE A 113 39.91 -7.26 -15.77
N ASN A 114 38.90 -6.74 -16.49
CA ASN A 114 39.07 -6.31 -17.87
C ASN A 114 39.94 -5.05 -17.98
N VAL A 115 39.86 -4.10 -17.05
CA VAL A 115 40.71 -2.89 -17.05
C VAL A 115 42.21 -3.24 -17.13
N LYS A 116 42.65 -4.37 -16.55
CA LYS A 116 44.04 -4.84 -16.68
C LYS A 116 44.40 -5.43 -18.05
N TYR A 117 43.47 -6.10 -18.72
CA TYR A 117 43.67 -6.58 -20.10
C TYR A 117 43.49 -5.45 -21.13
N PHE A 118 42.73 -4.44 -20.74
CA PHE A 118 42.43 -3.25 -21.50
C PHE A 118 43.62 -2.30 -21.60
N LEU A 119 44.35 -2.13 -20.49
CA LEU A 119 45.64 -1.45 -20.46
C LEU A 119 46.77 -2.45 -20.80
N SER A 120 46.93 -2.78 -22.09
CA SER A 120 48.25 -3.23 -22.54
C SER A 120 49.19 -2.03 -22.49
N TRP A 121 49.86 -1.84 -21.35
CA TRP A 121 50.96 -0.90 -21.25
C TRP A 121 52.19 -1.56 -21.88
N GLU A 122 52.26 -1.59 -23.22
CA GLU A 122 53.55 -1.80 -23.87
C GLU A 122 54.42 -0.56 -23.65
N PHE A 123 55.36 -0.66 -22.70
CA PHE A 123 56.48 0.26 -22.59
C PHE A 123 57.48 -0.05 -23.70
N ILE A 124 57.31 0.56 -24.87
CA ILE A 124 58.43 0.82 -25.79
C ILE A 124 58.76 2.31 -25.66
N ASP A 125 60.00 2.62 -25.24
CA ASP A 125 60.57 3.96 -25.04
C ASP A 125 59.74 4.93 -24.17
N GLY A 126 59.40 4.52 -22.95
CA GLY A 126 59.06 5.45 -21.87
C GLY A 126 57.77 6.28 -22.00
N TRP A 127 56.92 6.03 -23.00
CA TRP A 127 55.64 6.75 -23.20
C TRP A 127 54.49 5.83 -23.63
N PRO A 128 53.36 5.75 -22.89
CA PRO A 128 52.22 4.91 -23.25
C PRO A 128 51.44 5.53 -24.42
N ARG A 129 51.51 4.94 -25.63
CA ARG A 129 50.85 5.52 -26.82
C ARG A 129 49.83 4.66 -27.57
N ASN A 130 49.49 3.45 -27.13
CA ASN A 130 48.48 2.64 -27.84
C ASN A 130 47.33 2.19 -26.94
N PHE A 131 46.26 2.99 -26.91
CA PHE A 131 44.97 2.64 -26.30
C PHE A 131 44.14 1.88 -27.33
N LYS A 132 44.27 0.56 -27.41
CA LYS A 132 43.45 -0.25 -28.35
C LYS A 132 42.30 -0.92 -27.61
N PHE A 133 41.10 -0.34 -27.71
CA PHE A 133 39.89 -0.89 -27.08
C PHE A 133 39.34 -2.09 -27.85
N SER A 134 39.64 -3.32 -27.42
CA SER A 134 39.02 -4.52 -28.00
C SER A 134 37.66 -4.79 -27.34
N PHE A 135 36.64 -4.03 -27.72
CA PHE A 135 35.27 -4.11 -27.18
C PHE A 135 34.66 -5.52 -27.32
N GLU A 136 35.00 -6.20 -28.41
CA GLU A 136 34.43 -7.48 -28.84
C GLU A 136 34.64 -8.63 -27.83
N LYS A 137 35.77 -8.66 -27.12
CA LYS A 137 36.02 -9.70 -26.11
C LYS A 137 35.39 -9.39 -24.76
N CYS A 138 35.31 -8.11 -24.39
CA CYS A 138 34.68 -7.69 -23.14
C CYS A 138 33.17 -7.98 -23.17
N THR A 139 32.51 -7.72 -24.29
CA THR A 139 31.07 -7.98 -24.46
C THR A 139 30.76 -9.48 -24.42
N TYR A 140 31.61 -10.33 -25.00
CA TYR A 140 31.41 -11.79 -25.00
C TYR A 140 31.44 -12.41 -23.60
N TYR A 141 32.43 -12.04 -22.77
CA TYR A 141 32.50 -12.55 -21.39
C TYR A 141 31.44 -11.93 -20.47
N PHE A 142 31.03 -10.69 -20.73
CA PHE A 142 29.92 -10.04 -20.02
C PHE A 142 28.59 -10.73 -20.32
N GLU A 143 28.32 -11.07 -21.58
CA GLU A 143 27.11 -11.77 -22.00
C GLU A 143 27.00 -13.16 -21.34
N ILE A 144 28.10 -13.92 -21.27
CA ILE A 144 28.13 -15.22 -20.59
C ILE A 144 27.90 -15.06 -19.07
N ALA A 145 28.49 -14.02 -18.45
CA ALA A 145 28.31 -13.75 -17.02
C ALA A 145 26.85 -13.35 -16.68
N VAL A 146 26.23 -12.51 -17.51
CA VAL A 146 24.81 -12.15 -17.37
C VAL A 146 23.91 -13.36 -17.63
N ALA A 147 24.21 -14.17 -18.65
CA ALA A 147 23.45 -15.38 -18.95
C ALA A 147 23.46 -16.37 -17.77
N LEU A 148 24.62 -16.57 -17.12
CA LEU A 148 24.74 -17.40 -15.92
C LEU A 148 24.07 -16.79 -14.68
N ALA A 149 24.07 -15.45 -14.55
CA ALA A 149 23.44 -14.77 -13.43
C ALA A 149 21.90 -14.77 -13.52
N VAL A 150 21.35 -14.75 -14.73
CA VAL A 150 19.90 -14.76 -14.99
C VAL A 150 19.33 -16.18 -15.05
N ALA A 151 20.12 -17.19 -15.41
CA ALA A 151 19.70 -18.59 -15.47
C ALA A 151 18.95 -19.13 -14.21
N PRO A 152 19.29 -18.71 -12.97
CA PRO A 152 18.58 -19.15 -11.77
C PRO A 152 17.29 -18.36 -11.47
N ILE A 153 17.07 -17.19 -12.11
CA ILE A 153 15.88 -16.37 -11.90
C ILE A 153 14.70 -17.09 -12.55
N GLN A 154 13.96 -17.87 -11.75
CA GLN A 154 12.73 -18.50 -12.21
C GLN A 154 11.66 -17.43 -12.41
N GLU A 155 11.57 -16.90 -13.63
CA GLU A 155 10.52 -15.97 -14.06
C GLU A 155 9.09 -16.55 -13.93
N GLY A 156 8.96 -17.85 -13.65
CA GLY A 156 7.68 -18.52 -13.40
C GLY A 156 7.10 -18.32 -12.00
N LEU A 157 7.88 -17.86 -11.00
CA LEU A 157 7.40 -17.74 -9.62
C LEU A 157 6.16 -16.83 -9.47
N PRO A 158 6.11 -15.63 -10.09
CA PRO A 158 4.94 -14.75 -10.02
C PRO A 158 3.69 -15.36 -10.66
N ALA A 159 3.85 -16.09 -11.77
CA ALA A 159 2.76 -16.75 -12.47
C ALA A 159 2.17 -17.90 -11.63
N VAL A 160 3.01 -18.69 -10.96
CA VAL A 160 2.57 -19.76 -10.05
C VAL A 160 1.82 -19.17 -8.84
N ILE A 161 2.33 -18.09 -8.24
CA ILE A 161 1.67 -17.42 -7.11
C ILE A 161 0.28 -16.89 -7.50
N ASN A 162 0.15 -16.26 -8.67
CA ASN A 162 -1.12 -15.71 -9.12
C ASN A 162 -2.14 -16.81 -9.45
N ASN A 163 -1.70 -17.93 -10.04
CA ASN A 163 -2.55 -19.09 -10.29
C ASN A 163 -3.04 -19.75 -9.00
N LEU A 164 -2.16 -19.87 -7.99
CA LEU A 164 -2.54 -20.38 -6.68
C LEU A 164 -3.56 -19.46 -6.00
N LEU A 165 -3.27 -18.16 -5.92
CA LEU A 165 -4.20 -17.16 -5.36
C LEU A 165 -5.56 -17.17 -6.07
N GLY A 166 -5.57 -17.23 -7.40
CA GLY A 166 -6.81 -17.33 -8.18
C GLY A 166 -7.59 -18.63 -7.91
N SER A 167 -6.88 -19.75 -7.73
CA SER A 167 -7.50 -21.02 -7.35
C SER A 167 -8.14 -20.95 -5.96
N TRP A 168 -7.47 -20.36 -4.96
CA TRP A 168 -8.02 -20.16 -3.62
C TRP A 168 -9.29 -19.29 -3.66
N TYR A 169 -9.25 -18.19 -4.41
CA TYR A 169 -10.42 -17.30 -4.57
C TYR A 169 -11.63 -17.99 -5.21
N THR A 170 -11.38 -18.98 -6.08
CA THR A 170 -12.44 -19.75 -6.73
C THR A 170 -13.03 -20.83 -5.80
N GLN A 171 -12.26 -21.28 -4.80
CA GLN A 171 -12.65 -22.36 -3.89
C GLN A 171 -13.48 -21.87 -2.69
N ASP A 172 -13.24 -20.63 -2.21
CA ASP A 172 -13.98 -20.02 -1.10
C ASP A 172 -15.30 -19.34 -1.53
N GLY A 173 -15.59 -19.31 -2.83
CA GLY A 173 -16.80 -18.72 -3.42
C GLY A 173 -17.95 -19.70 -3.70
N CYS A 174 -17.88 -20.94 -3.19
CA CYS A 174 -18.89 -21.99 -3.37
C CYS A 174 -19.41 -22.48 -2.01
#